data_AF-A0A212AK70-F1
#
_entry.id   AF-A0A212AK70-F1
#
_cell.length_a   1.000
_cell.length_b   1.000
_cell.length_c   1.000
_cell.angle_alpha   90.00
_cell.angle_beta   90.00
_cell.angle_gamma   90.00
#
_symmetry.space_group_name_H-M   'P 1'
#
loop_
_entity.id
_entity.type
_entity.pdbx_description
1 polymer ?
#
loop_
_entity_poly.entity_id
_entity_poly.type
_entity_poly.pdbx_seq_one_letter_code
_entity_poly.pdbx_strand_id
1 'polypeptide(L)' 'MLRDPVSSSNIASIGYDPGSETLEIEFTNGSIYQYFNVPAGLHEQLMAAPSKGNRPV' A
#
# COMPACT_ATOMS: atom_id res chain seq x y z
N MET A 1 -1.25 -2.84 13.37
CA MET A 1 -0.51 -2.29 12.22
C MET A 1 0.95 -2.72 12.25
N LEU A 2 1.39 -3.48 11.24
CA LEU A 2 2.81 -3.81 10.99
C LEU A 2 3.28 -2.91 9.85
N ARG A 3 4.43 -2.24 10.06
CA ARG A 3 5.10 -1.43 9.05
C ARG A 3 6.29 -2.22 8.56
N ASP A 4 6.27 -2.61 7.29
CA ASP A 4 7.40 -3.28 6.67
C ASP A 4 8.31 -2.23 6.03
N PRO A 5 9.57 -2.11 6.49
CA PRO A 5 10.54 -1.22 5.86
C PRO A 5 10.85 -1.76 4.47
N VAL A 6 10.70 -0.91 3.46
CA VAL A 6 10.92 -1.27 2.06
C VAL A 6 12.18 -0.60 1.55
N SER A 7 13.01 -1.33 0.81
CA SER A 7 14.17 -0.75 0.14
C SER A 7 13.73 -0.08 -1.16
N SER A 8 13.11 1.10 -1.06
CA SER A 8 12.71 1.92 -2.21
C SER A 8 13.40 3.28 -2.15
N SER A 9 13.77 3.82 -3.32
CA SER A 9 14.41 5.14 -3.40
C SER A 9 13.55 6.27 -2.81
N ASN A 10 12.23 6.09 -2.79
CA ASN A 10 11.27 7.09 -2.33
C ASN A 10 10.51 6.67 -1.08
N ILE A 11 10.42 5.37 -0.78
CA ILE A 11 9.57 4.85 0.30
C ILE A 11 10.46 4.24 1.37
N ALA A 12 10.32 4.70 2.60
CA ALA A 12 11.02 4.19 3.77
C ALA A 12 10.30 2.94 4.33
N SER A 13 8.99 3.05 4.54
CA SER A 13 8.18 1.98 5.13
C SER A 13 6.77 1.99 4.56
N ILE A 14 6.16 0.80 4.45
CA ILE A 14 4.73 0.67 4.10
C ILE A 14 4.05 -0.11 5.21
N GLY A 15 2.96 0.43 5.74
CA GLY A 15 2.08 -0.25 6.68
C GLY A 15 0.70 -0.45 6.08
N TYR A 16 0.12 -1.63 6.26
CA TYR A 16 -1.27 -1.88 5.89
C TYR A 16 -2.05 -2.32 7.12
N ASP A 17 -3.17 -1.67 7.40
CA ASP A 17 -4.10 -2.05 8.44
C ASP A 17 -5.40 -2.58 7.83
N PRO A 18 -5.62 -3.92 7.85
CA PRO A 18 -6.84 -4.52 7.32
C PRO A 18 -8.08 -4.26 8.19
N GLY A 19 -7.91 -3.89 9.47
CA GLY A 19 -9.02 -3.60 10.38
C GLY A 19 -9.67 -2.25 10.10
N SER A 20 -8.85 -1.26 9.73
CA SER A 20 -9.31 0.09 9.35
C SER A 20 -9.21 0.36 7.85
N GLU A 21 -8.90 -0.67 7.04
CA GLU A 21 -8.72 -0.56 5.58
C GLU A 21 -7.81 0.62 5.20
N THR A 22 -6.71 0.77 5.93
CA THR A 22 -5.82 1.95 5.86
C THR A 22 -4.44 1.52 5.40
N LEU A 23 -4.01 2.04 4.25
CA LEU A 23 -2.65 1.89 3.74
C LEU A 23 -1.83 3.12 4.06
N GLU A 24 -0.77 2.95 4.82
CA GLU A 24 0.16 4.00 5.20
C GLU A 24 1.48 3.81 4.45
N ILE A 25 1.98 4.89 3.87
CA ILE A 25 3.23 4.93 3.12
C ILE A 25 4.08 6.04 3.71
N GLU A 26 5.18 5.66 4.33
CA GLU A 26 6.19 6.58 4.84
C GLU A 26 7.27 6.74 3.79
N PHE A 27 7.48 7.98 3.32
CA PHE A 27 8.49 8.32 2.35
C PHE A 27 9.82 8.60 3.03
N THR A 28 10.93 8.35 2.32
CA THR A 28 12.30 8.64 2.80
C THR A 28 12.54 10.14 3.03
N ASN A 29 11.67 11.01 2.49
CA ASN A 29 11.70 12.45 2.73
C ASN A 29 10.99 12.88 4.04
N GLY A 30 10.43 11.94 4.81
CA GLY A 30 9.69 12.21 6.05
C GLY A 30 8.19 12.51 5.87
N SER A 31 7.67 12.46 4.65
CA SER A 31 6.24 12.58 4.37
C SER A 31 5.54 11.24 4.63
N ILE A 32 4.39 11.26 5.30
CA ILE A 32 3.57 10.07 5.52
C ILE A 32 2.26 10.27 4.78
N TYR A 33 1.91 9.33 3.91
CA TYR A 33 0.66 9.30 3.19
C TYR A 33 -0.19 8.16 3.69
N GLN A 34 -1.41 8.47 4.11
CA GLN A 34 -2.40 7.50 4.54
C GLN A 34 -3.54 7.48 3.53
N TYR A 35 -3.74 6.33 2.91
CA TYR A 35 -4.86 6.04 2.04
C TYR A 35 -5.89 5.26 2.85
N PHE A 36 -7.01 5.92 3.13
CA PHE A 36 -8.16 5.32 3.79
C PHE A 36 -9.08 4.67 2.75
N ASN A 37 -9.91 3.72 3.17
CA ASN A 37 -10.88 3.05 2.31
C ASN A 37 -10.21 2.12 1.27
N VAL A 38 -9.13 1.44 1.67
CA VAL A 38 -8.46 0.38 0.89
C VAL A 38 -8.91 -0.98 1.41
N PRO A 39 -10.02 -1.53 0.88
CA PRO A 39 -10.55 -2.79 1.35
C PRO A 39 -9.53 -3.91 1.16
N ALA A 40 -9.53 -4.86 2.10
CA ALA A 40 -8.61 -6.01 2.06
C ALA A 40 -8.70 -6.74 0.72
N GLY A 41 -9.90 -6.88 0.15
CA GLY A 41 -10.08 -7.46 -1.18
C GLY A 41 -9.40 -6.66 -2.31
N LEU A 42 -9.32 -5.33 -2.20
CA LEU A 42 -8.59 -4.50 -3.16
C LEU A 42 -7.08 -4.60 -2.92
N HIS A 43 -6.62 -4.63 -1.67
CA HIS A 43 -5.21 -4.87 -1.34
C HIS A 43 -4.73 -6.25 -1.81
N GLU A 44 -5.52 -7.30 -1.58
CA GLU A 44 -5.26 -8.64 -2.07
C GLU A 44 -5.28 -8.71 -3.60
N GLN A 45 -6.26 -8.06 -4.26
CA GLN A 45 -6.25 -7.94 -5.72
C GLN A 45 -5.06 -7.13 -6.23
N LEU A 46 -4.61 -6.09 -5.52
CA LEU A 46 -3.46 -5.28 -5.91
C LEU A 46 -2.14 -6.07 -5.77
N MET A 47 -2.01 -6.86 -4.71
CA MET A 47 -0.88 -7.77 -4.50
C MET A 47 -0.91 -8.96 -5.47
N ALA A 48 -2.09 -9.49 -5.77
CA ALA A 48 -2.27 -10.63 -6.66
C ALA A 48 -2.26 -10.24 -8.14
N ALA A 49 -2.50 -8.97 -8.51
CA ALA A 49 -2.48 -8.52 -9.88
C ALA A 49 -1.03 -8.37 -10.39
N PRO A 50 -0.57 -9.19 -11.35
CA PRO A 50 0.78 -9.10 -11.91
C PRO A 50 0.94 -7.95 -12.92
N SER A 51 -0.11 -7.16 -13.18
CA SER A 51 0.00 -6.00 -14.07
C SER A 51 -0.91 -4.86 -13.61
N LYS A 52 -0.28 -3.76 -13.22
CA LYS A 52 -0.97 -2.47 -13.12
C LYS A 52 -1.37 -2.06 -14.54
N GLY A 53 -2.65 -2.20 -14.87
CA GLY A 53 -3.23 -1.50 -16.02
C GLY A 53 -3.78 -2.33 -17.18
N ASN A 54 -4.18 -3.58 -17.00
CA ASN A 54 -5.01 -4.23 -18.03
C ASN A 54 -6.42 -4.52 -17.51
N ARG A 55 -7.32 -3.57 -17.78
CA ARG A 55 -8.77 -3.77 -17.79
C ARG A 55 -9.08 -4.80 -18.88
N PRO A 56 -9.53 -6.03 -18.56
CA PRO A 56 -10.15 -6.85 -19.58
C PRO A 56 -11.53 -6.25 -19.88
N VAL A 57 -11.90 -6.37 -21.15
CA VAL A 57 -13.10 -5.86 -21.81
C VAL A 57 -14.41 -6.13 -21.09
#